data_AF-A0A956KAH3-F1
#
_entry.id   AF-A0A956KAH3-F1
#
_cell.length_a   1.000
_cell.length_b   1.000
_cell.length_c   1.000
_cell.angle_alpha   90.00
_cell.angle_beta   90.00
_cell.angle_gamma   90.00
#
_symmetry.space_group_name_H-M   'P 1'
#
loop_
_entity.id
_entity.type
_entity.pdbx_description
1 polymer ?
#
loop_
_entity_poly.entity_id
_entity_poly.type
_entity_poly.pdbx_seq_one_letter_code
_entity_poly.pdbx_strand_id
1 'polypeptide(L)'
;MAHETLESTALALVAPGKGILAADESTSTIGKRLASIGVANDEEARRSYRELLFTANSIGEYISGVILYDETLRQKTRDGVPFGTYLTQQGVVPGIKVDTGAKPMAGFPGE
;
A
#
# COMPACT_ATOMS: atom_id res chain seq x y z
N MET A 1 -3.49 4.74 -26.10
CA MET A 1 -3.21 4.86 -24.65
C MET A 1 -2.18 5.97 -24.53
N ALA A 2 -2.50 7.09 -23.88
CA ALA A 2 -1.47 8.08 -23.56
C ALA A 2 -0.48 7.38 -22.62
N HIS A 3 0.81 7.38 -22.97
CA HIS A 3 1.83 6.89 -22.06
C HIS A 3 1.92 7.87 -20.89
N GLU A 4 1.60 7.40 -19.68
CA GLU A 4 1.96 8.14 -18.48
C GLU A 4 3.48 8.24 -18.42
N THR A 5 3.97 9.48 -18.36
CA THR A 5 5.39 9.76 -18.19
C THR A 5 5.72 9.76 -16.71
N LEU A 6 6.99 9.50 -16.37
CA LEU A 6 7.50 9.63 -15.00
C LEU A 6 7.17 11.00 -14.39
N GLU A 7 7.26 12.07 -15.19
CA GLU A 7 6.91 13.43 -14.77
C GLU A 7 5.42 13.53 -14.40
N SER A 8 4.52 13.05 -15.27
CA SER A 8 3.08 13.12 -15.01
C SER A 8 2.66 12.31 -13.78
N THR A 9 3.23 11.11 -13.59
CA THR A 9 2.96 10.27 -12.42
C THR A 9 3.53 10.91 -11.15
N ALA A 10 4.75 11.45 -11.20
CA ALA A 10 5.36 12.13 -10.06
C ALA A 10 4.53 13.35 -9.62
N LEU A 11 4.10 14.19 -10.59
CA LEU A 11 3.23 15.34 -10.31
C LEU A 11 1.88 14.93 -9.71
N ALA A 12 1.28 13.83 -10.19
CA ALA A 12 0.05 13.30 -9.62
C ALA A 12 0.23 12.83 -8.16
N LEU A 13 1.36 12.18 -7.85
CA LEU A 13 1.69 11.71 -6.49
C LEU A 13 1.91 12.88 -5.50
N VAL A 14 2.38 14.05 -5.97
CA VAL A 14 2.66 15.22 -5.12
C VAL A 14 1.63 16.35 -5.29
N ALA A 15 0.42 16.03 -5.73
CA ALA A 15 -0.65 17.01 -5.90
C ALA A 15 -0.90 17.81 -4.60
N PRO A 16 -1.08 19.15 -4.67
CA PRO A 16 -1.32 19.98 -3.49
C PRO A 16 -2.49 19.48 -2.65
N GLY A 17 -2.30 19.38 -1.32
CA GLY A 17 -3.32 18.91 -0.40
C GLY A 17 -3.51 17.38 -0.35
N LYS A 18 -2.73 16.62 -1.12
CA LYS A 18 -2.72 15.15 -1.08
C LYS A 18 -1.39 14.58 -0.59
N GLY A 19 -1.42 13.31 -0.16
CA GLY A 19 -0.22 12.58 0.26
C GLY A 19 -0.27 11.09 -0.06
N ILE A 20 0.80 10.39 0.32
CA ILE A 20 0.95 8.95 0.10
C ILE A 20 0.57 8.19 1.37
N LEU A 21 -0.27 7.16 1.23
CA LEU A 21 -0.50 6.16 2.27
C LEU A 21 0.50 5.01 2.11
N ALA A 22 1.42 4.85 3.07
CA ALA A 22 2.34 3.72 3.11
C ALA A 22 1.65 2.50 3.75
N ALA A 23 1.10 1.60 2.93
CA ALA A 23 0.41 0.36 3.33
C ALA A 23 1.19 -0.91 2.90
N ASP A 24 2.51 -0.78 2.79
CA ASP A 24 3.43 -1.78 2.24
C ASP A 24 4.13 -2.64 3.31
N GLU A 25 3.51 -2.77 4.49
CA GLU A 25 4.09 -3.58 5.54
C GLU A 25 4.18 -5.05 5.10
N SER A 26 5.40 -5.58 5.16
CA SER A 26 5.67 -7.00 4.99
C SER A 26 4.88 -7.84 6.00
N THR A 27 4.71 -9.14 5.73
CA THR A 27 3.97 -10.06 6.61
C THR A 27 4.43 -10.03 8.06
N SER A 28 5.74 -9.89 8.31
CA SER A 28 6.30 -9.77 9.66
C SER A 28 6.01 -8.42 10.32
N THR A 29 6.02 -7.34 9.55
CA THR A 29 5.78 -5.97 10.04
C THR A 29 4.30 -5.76 10.37
N ILE A 30 3.39 -6.13 9.46
CA ILE A 30 1.94 -6.04 9.71
C ILE A 30 1.52 -6.97 10.86
N GLY A 31 2.17 -8.13 11.00
CA GLY A 31 1.92 -9.04 12.12
C GLY A 31 2.15 -8.39 13.47
N LYS A 32 3.20 -7.56 13.63
CA LYS A 32 3.44 -6.81 14.87
C LYS A 32 2.34 -5.78 15.14
N ARG A 33 1.85 -5.10 14.10
CA ARG A 33 0.76 -4.12 14.22
C ARG A 33 -0.54 -4.81 14.65
N LEU A 34 -0.94 -5.89 13.98
CA LEU A 34 -2.15 -6.66 14.30
C LEU A 34 -2.08 -7.28 15.71
N ALA A 35 -0.92 -7.83 16.10
CA ALA A 35 -0.72 -8.40 17.42
C ALA A 35 -0.90 -7.37 18.55
N SER A 36 -0.49 -6.11 18.32
CA SER A 36 -0.65 -5.04 19.33
C SER A 36 -2.11 -4.72 19.70
N ILE A 37 -3.05 -5.12 18.85
CA ILE A 37 -4.50 -4.95 19.04
C ILE A 37 -5.24 -6.29 19.20
N GLY A 38 -4.52 -7.39 19.42
CA GLY A 38 -5.11 -8.72 19.65
C GLY A 38 -5.70 -9.40 18.41
N VAL A 39 -5.30 -8.98 17.20
CA VAL A 39 -5.76 -9.58 15.94
C VAL A 39 -4.72 -10.59 15.41
N ALA A 40 -5.20 -11.73 14.93
CA ALA A 40 -4.35 -12.77 14.32
C ALA A 40 -3.73 -12.29 12.99
N ASN A 41 -2.52 -12.76 12.69
CA ASN A 41 -1.83 -12.43 11.44
C ASN A 41 -2.08 -13.50 10.36
N ASP A 42 -3.33 -13.67 9.96
CA ASP A 42 -3.72 -14.47 8.80
C ASP A 42 -3.99 -13.60 7.56
N GLU A 43 -4.10 -14.24 6.39
CA GLU A 43 -4.28 -13.54 5.12
C GLU A 43 -5.58 -12.73 5.07
N GLU A 44 -6.67 -13.26 5.63
CA GLU A 44 -7.98 -12.61 5.59
C GLU A 44 -8.03 -11.38 6.49
N ALA A 45 -7.42 -11.44 7.67
CA ALA A 45 -7.26 -10.30 8.55
C ALA A 45 -6.43 -9.19 7.89
N ARG A 46 -5.32 -9.56 7.22
CA ARG A 46 -4.50 -8.61 6.45
C ARG A 46 -5.30 -7.99 5.30
N ARG A 47 -6.00 -8.80 4.50
CA ARG A 47 -6.84 -8.35 3.39
C ARG A 47 -7.95 -7.40 3.87
N SER A 48 -8.68 -7.79 4.92
CA SER A 48 -9.76 -7.01 5.52
C SER A 48 -9.27 -5.67 6.06
N TYR A 49 -8.10 -5.65 6.72
CA TYR A 49 -7.51 -4.41 7.20
C TYR A 49 -7.15 -3.46 6.05
N ARG A 50 -6.60 -3.97 4.94
CA ARG A 50 -6.28 -3.15 3.76
C ARG A 50 -7.54 -2.67 3.05
N GLU A 51 -8.55 -3.52 2.93
CA GLU A 51 -9.85 -3.12 2.39
C GLU A 51 -10.48 -2.00 3.23
N LEU A 52 -10.43 -2.09 4.56
CA LEU A 52 -10.91 -1.04 5.46
C LEU A 52 -10.22 0.31 5.18
N LEU A 53 -8.91 0.31 4.95
CA LEU A 53 -8.18 1.54 4.63
C LEU A 53 -8.58 2.07 3.24
N PHE A 54 -8.61 1.21 2.23
CA PHE A 54 -8.80 1.65 0.85
C PHE A 54 -10.23 2.07 0.55
N THR A 55 -11.21 1.49 1.27
CA THR A 55 -12.64 1.80 1.14
C THR A 55 -13.08 2.96 2.04
N ALA A 56 -12.15 3.62 2.75
CA ALA A 56 -12.47 4.80 3.52
C ALA A 56 -13.09 5.88 2.64
N ASN A 57 -14.20 6.47 3.11
CA ASN A 57 -14.91 7.50 2.37
C ASN A 57 -13.97 8.65 1.99
N SER A 58 -14.07 9.11 0.73
CA SER A 58 -13.27 10.23 0.21
C SER A 58 -11.76 10.01 0.25
N ILE A 59 -11.26 8.76 0.24
CA ILE A 59 -9.81 8.50 0.22
C ILE A 59 -9.10 9.26 -0.92
N GLY A 60 -9.71 9.33 -2.11
CA GLY A 60 -9.16 10.02 -3.28
C GLY A 60 -9.08 11.53 -3.16
N GLU A 61 -9.74 12.16 -2.18
CA GLU A 61 -9.63 13.59 -1.92
C GLU A 61 -8.29 13.94 -1.26
N TYR A 62 -7.76 13.06 -0.41
CA TYR A 62 -6.60 13.31 0.44
C TYR A 62 -5.39 12.44 0.12
N ILE A 63 -5.61 11.28 -0.51
CA ILE A 63 -4.54 10.34 -0.86
C ILE A 63 -4.32 10.36 -2.36
N SER A 64 -3.10 10.65 -2.78
CA SER A 64 -2.67 10.64 -4.18
C SER A 64 -2.12 9.28 -4.60
N GLY A 65 -1.54 8.53 -3.66
CA GLY A 65 -1.01 7.20 -3.94
C GLY A 65 -0.97 6.29 -2.71
N VAL A 66 -0.94 4.98 -2.96
CA VAL A 66 -0.77 3.97 -1.92
C VAL A 66 0.40 3.06 -2.26
N ILE A 67 1.34 2.86 -1.34
CA ILE A 67 2.39 1.86 -1.49
C ILE A 67 1.85 0.52 -0.99
N LEU A 68 1.88 -0.50 -1.83
CA LEU A 68 1.39 -1.85 -1.54
C LEU A 68 2.55 -2.83 -1.32
N TYR A 69 2.29 -3.87 -0.52
CA TYR A 69 3.11 -5.07 -0.47
C TYR A 69 2.65 -6.07 -1.55
N ASP A 70 3.53 -6.98 -1.99
CA ASP A 70 3.24 -7.92 -3.10
C ASP A 70 1.97 -8.74 -2.86
N GLU A 71 1.75 -9.23 -1.64
CA GLU A 71 0.51 -9.94 -1.25
C GLU A 71 -0.73 -9.07 -1.52
N THR A 72 -0.71 -7.81 -1.07
CA THR A 72 -1.83 -6.88 -1.21
C THR A 72 -2.07 -6.49 -2.67
N LEU A 73 -1.02 -6.32 -3.48
CA LEU A 73 -1.17 -6.02 -4.90
C LEU A 73 -1.94 -7.14 -5.65
N ARG A 74 -1.80 -8.39 -5.20
CA ARG A 74 -2.46 -9.57 -5.78
C ARG A 74 -3.82 -9.88 -5.15
N GLN A 75 -4.15 -9.24 -4.03
CA GLN A 75 -5.41 -9.39 -3.32
C GLN A 75 -6.55 -8.57 -3.96
N LYS A 76 -7.76 -8.87 -3.49
CA LYS A 76 -9.01 -8.27 -3.94
C LYS A 76 -9.83 -7.79 -2.74
N THR A 77 -10.69 -6.82 -3.00
CA THR A 77 -11.83 -6.50 -2.13
C THR A 77 -12.69 -7.74 -1.92
N ARG A 78 -13.55 -7.73 -0.90
CA ARG A 78 -14.53 -8.78 -0.65
C ARG A 78 -15.47 -8.99 -1.86
N ASP A 79 -15.73 -7.92 -2.60
CA ASP A 79 -16.55 -7.94 -3.82
C ASP A 79 -15.78 -8.38 -5.07
N GLY A 80 -14.52 -8.80 -4.91
CA GLY A 80 -13.72 -9.40 -5.98
C GLY A 80 -12.97 -8.41 -6.87
N VAL A 81 -12.90 -7.13 -6.51
CA VAL A 81 -12.17 -6.10 -7.26
C VAL A 81 -10.71 -6.10 -6.84
N PRO A 82 -9.73 -6.24 -7.75
CA PRO A 82 -8.31 -6.10 -7.40
C PRO A 82 -8.02 -4.76 -6.74
N PHE A 83 -7.21 -4.74 -5.68
CA PHE A 83 -6.96 -3.48 -4.95
C PHE A 83 -6.33 -2.39 -5.82
N GLY A 84 -5.42 -2.75 -6.74
CA GLY A 84 -4.87 -1.80 -7.70
C GLY A 84 -5.96 -1.13 -8.55
N THR A 85 -6.90 -1.92 -9.07
CA THR A 85 -8.05 -1.41 -9.83
C THR A 85 -8.95 -0.53 -8.97
N TYR A 86 -9.24 -0.96 -7.74
CA TYR A 86 -10.09 -0.20 -6.81
C TYR A 86 -9.50 1.18 -6.51
N LEU A 87 -8.20 1.25 -6.19
CA LEU A 87 -7.50 2.52 -5.92
C LEU A 87 -7.51 3.45 -7.13
N THR A 88 -7.22 2.93 -8.32
CA THR A 88 -7.28 3.71 -9.57
C THR A 88 -8.68 4.31 -9.80
N GLN A 89 -9.75 3.56 -9.51
CA GLN A 89 -11.13 4.06 -9.63
C GLN A 89 -11.42 5.22 -8.67
N GLN A 90 -10.72 5.30 -7.54
CA GLN A 90 -10.80 6.41 -6.59
C GLN A 90 -9.84 7.58 -6.94
N GLY A 91 -9.15 7.52 -8.08
CA GLY A 91 -8.14 8.52 -8.46
C GLY A 91 -6.85 8.45 -7.65
N VAL A 92 -6.55 7.28 -7.07
CA VAL A 92 -5.36 7.02 -6.26
C VAL A 92 -4.38 6.14 -7.04
N VAL A 93 -3.12 6.54 -7.11
CA VAL A 93 -2.06 5.82 -7.84
C VAL A 93 -1.58 4.62 -7.03
N PRO A 94 -1.76 3.36 -7.50
CA PRO A 94 -1.19 2.21 -6.83
C PRO A 94 0.33 2.11 -7.07
N GLY A 95 1.10 2.02 -5.99
CA GLY A 95 2.55 1.80 -5.99
C GLY A 95 2.91 0.46 -5.36
N ILE A 96 4.14 -0.03 -5.60
CA ILE A 96 4.62 -1.32 -5.13
C ILE A 96 5.97 -1.16 -4.42
N LYS A 97 6.08 -1.72 -3.22
CA LYS A 97 7.38 -1.93 -2.56
C LYS A 97 8.14 -3.06 -3.25
N VAL A 98 9.39 -2.81 -3.61
CA VAL A 98 10.22 -3.75 -4.38
C VAL A 98 11.46 -4.25 -3.64
N ASP A 99 11.83 -3.66 -2.51
CA ASP A 99 12.92 -4.19 -1.70
C ASP A 99 12.52 -5.49 -0.97
N THR A 100 13.51 -6.28 -0.59
CA THR A 100 13.33 -7.57 0.10
C THR A 100 13.73 -7.50 1.58
N GLY A 101 13.70 -6.30 2.14
CA GLY A 101 14.09 -5.97 3.51
C GLY A 101 15.59 -5.72 3.69
N ALA A 102 15.91 -4.84 4.64
CA ALA A 102 17.28 -4.54 5.03
C ALA A 102 18.02 -5.79 5.53
N LYS A 103 19.32 -5.86 5.23
CA LYS A 103 20.23 -6.92 5.68
C LYS A 103 21.41 -6.26 6.40
N PRO A 104 21.94 -6.87 7.47
CA PRO A 104 23.13 -6.36 8.13
C PRO A 104 24.28 -6.18 7.13
N MET A 105 24.94 -5.04 7.19
CA MET A 105 26.09 -4.71 6.36
C MET A 105 27.36 -5.35 6.94
N ALA A 106 28.05 -6.14 6.12
CA ALA A 106 29.27 -6.84 6.55
C ALA A 106 30.35 -5.83 6.97
N GLY A 107 30.81 -5.93 8.23
CA GLY A 107 31.84 -5.05 8.79
C GLY A 107 31.31 -3.78 9.48
N PHE A 108 29.99 -3.54 9.49
CA PHE A 108 29.38 -2.34 10.06
C PHE A 108 28.28 -2.73 11.08
N PRO A 109 28.64 -2.99 12.35
CA PRO A 109 27.68 -3.40 13.37
C PRO A 109 26.59 -2.34 13.59
N GLY A 110 25.33 -2.72 13.41
CA GLY A 110 24.17 -1.85 13.60
C GLY A 110 23.64 -1.20 12.32
N GLU A 111 24.29 -1.43 11.17
CA GLU A 111 23.87 -0.97 9.84
C GLU A 111 23.41 -2.13 8.95
#